data_AF-A0A9R0HQC8-F1
#
_entry.id   AF-A0A9R0HQC8-F1
#
_cell.length_a   1.000
_cell.length_b   1.000
_cell.length_c   1.000
_cell.angle_alpha   90.00
_cell.angle_beta   90.00
_cell.angle_gamma   90.00
#
_symmetry.space_group_name_H-M   'P 1'
#
loop_
_entity.id
_entity.type
_entity.pdbx_description
1 polymer ?
#
loop_
_entity_poly.entity_id
_entity_poly.type
_entity_poly.pdbx_seq_one_letter_code
_entity_poly.pdbx_strand_id
1 'polypeptide(L)'
;MKLNPKKCVFGVKSGKFLGFLVNERGIDANPDKVEAILSLPQPKSIKDVQRLTGRMAALTRFVSKSADRSIPFFNTLKQNGKFRWGETEERAFEKVKDHLRALPTISRPEEGDKLQLYVSASAQTVAAVLISEKDKV
;
A
#
# COMPACT_ATOMS: atom_id res chain seq x y z
N MET A 1 31.52 -3.64 14.19
CA MET A 1 30.30 -3.95 13.41
C MET A 1 30.68 -4.95 12.30
N LYS A 2 29.90 -6.01 12.04
CA LYS A 2 30.16 -7.00 10.96
C LYS A 2 28.98 -7.05 10.00
N LEU A 3 29.24 -7.11 8.70
CA LEU A 3 28.22 -7.22 7.64
C LEU A 3 28.03 -8.67 7.21
N ASN A 4 26.86 -9.01 6.69
CA ASN A 4 26.59 -10.30 6.04
C ASN A 4 26.73 -10.14 4.52
N PRO A 5 27.82 -10.63 3.90
CA PRO A 5 28.08 -10.41 2.47
C PRO A 5 26.96 -10.93 1.57
N LYS A 6 26.25 -12.00 1.96
CA LYS A 6 25.15 -12.58 1.18
C LYS A 6 23.91 -11.69 1.12
N LYS A 7 23.79 -10.73 2.04
CA LYS A 7 22.67 -9.78 2.11
C LYS A 7 23.08 -8.37 1.67
N CYS A 8 24.36 -8.15 1.38
CA CYS A 8 24.85 -6.86 0.95
C CYS A 8 24.74 -6.73 -0.57
N VAL A 9 24.26 -5.57 -1.02
CA VAL A 9 24.14 -5.22 -2.43
C VAL A 9 24.84 -3.88 -2.59
N PHE A 10 25.77 -3.78 -3.55
CA PHE A 10 26.62 -2.60 -3.75
C PHE A 10 26.59 -2.14 -5.22
N GLY A 11 26.69 -0.83 -5.44
CA GLY A 11 26.81 -0.26 -6.80
C GLY A 11 25.58 -0.43 -7.70
N VAL A 12 24.40 -0.66 -7.13
CA VAL A 12 23.16 -0.88 -7.90
C VAL A 12 22.34 0.41 -8.04
N LYS A 13 21.65 0.56 -9.17
CA LYS A 13 20.71 1.67 -9.45
C LYS A 13 19.35 1.51 -8.78
N SER A 14 19.00 0.29 -8.39
CA SER A 14 17.78 -0.03 -7.66
C SER A 14 17.98 -1.20 -6.71
N GLY A 15 17.21 -1.24 -5.62
CA GLY A 15 17.34 -2.30 -4.63
C GLY A 15 16.24 -2.31 -3.57
N LYS A 16 16.09 -3.46 -2.91
CA LYS A 16 15.14 -3.62 -1.80
C LYS A 16 15.73 -3.02 -0.52
N PHE A 17 15.04 -2.04 0.07
CA PHE A 17 15.47 -1.39 1.31
C PHE A 17 14.27 -1.11 2.23
N LEU A 18 14.38 -1.48 3.50
CA LEU A 18 13.32 -1.35 4.52
C LEU A 18 11.93 -1.83 4.07
N GLY A 19 11.90 -2.85 3.20
CA GLY A 19 10.66 -3.42 2.67
C GLY A 19 10.01 -2.66 1.51
N PHE A 20 10.74 -1.74 0.87
CA PHE A 20 10.36 -1.04 -0.36
C PHE A 20 11.38 -1.31 -1.46
N LEU A 21 11.04 -0.99 -2.71
CA LEU A 21 11.98 -0.96 -3.82
C LEU A 21 12.40 0.50 -4.02
N VAL A 22 13.69 0.79 -3.86
CA VAL A 22 14.25 2.15 -4.03
C VAL A 22 15.01 2.21 -5.34
N ASN A 23 14.82 3.28 -6.10
CA ASN A 23 15.52 3.52 -7.37
C ASN A 23 15.75 5.03 -7.59
N GLU A 24 16.38 5.37 -8.72
CA GLU A 24 16.70 6.75 -9.09
C GLU A 24 15.46 7.67 -9.19
N ARG A 25 14.29 7.14 -9.53
CA ARG A 25 13.05 7.92 -9.67
C ARG A 25 12.31 8.11 -8.33
N GLY A 26 12.60 7.27 -7.34
CA GLY A 26 11.99 7.34 -6.02
C GLY A 26 11.79 5.97 -5.37
N ILE A 27 10.64 5.80 -4.73
CA ILE A 27 10.28 4.64 -3.94
C ILE A 27 9.06 3.96 -4.56
N ASP A 28 9.21 2.68 -4.87
CA ASP A 28 8.15 1.79 -5.35
C ASP A 28 7.72 0.82 -4.26
N ALA A 29 6.49 0.31 -4.41
CA ALA A 29 6.02 -0.82 -3.62
C ALA A 29 6.92 -2.04 -3.88
N ASN A 30 7.21 -2.81 -2.83
CA ASN A 30 7.93 -4.07 -3.03
C ASN A 30 7.05 -5.05 -3.83
N PRO A 31 7.50 -5.52 -5.02
CA PRO A 31 6.74 -6.46 -5.84
C PRO A 31 6.30 -7.71 -5.08
N ASP A 32 7.13 -8.23 -4.17
CA ASP A 32 6.79 -9.41 -3.37
C ASP A 32 5.55 -9.17 -2.49
N LYS A 33 5.40 -7.95 -1.95
CA LYS A 33 4.27 -7.58 -1.10
C LYS A 33 3.00 -7.37 -1.93
N VAL A 34 3.14 -6.82 -3.13
CA VAL A 34 2.04 -6.64 -4.09
C VAL A 34 1.54 -8.01 -4.54
N GLU A 35 2.44 -8.87 -5.00
CA GLU A 35 2.12 -10.21 -5.47
C GLU A 35 1.49 -11.07 -4.36
N ALA A 36 1.96 -10.93 -3.12
CA ALA A 36 1.35 -11.60 -1.98
C ALA A 36 -0.11 -11.21 -1.72
N ILE A 37 -0.61 -10.08 -2.24
CA ILE A 37 -2.03 -9.71 -2.16
C ILE A 37 -2.77 -10.10 -3.45
N LEU A 38 -2.15 -9.91 -4.62
CA LEU A 38 -2.75 -10.29 -5.90
C LEU A 38 -3.05 -11.80 -5.98
N SER A 39 -2.13 -12.62 -5.45
CA SER A 39 -2.25 -14.09 -5.36
C SER A 39 -3.18 -14.58 -4.25
N LEU A 40 -3.70 -13.69 -3.38
CA LEU A 40 -4.61 -14.14 -2.33
C LEU A 40 -5.94 -14.63 -2.94
N PRO A 41 -6.39 -15.84 -2.57
CA PRO A 41 -7.76 -16.21 -2.81
C PRO A 41 -8.69 -15.32 -1.98
N GLN A 42 -9.96 -15.31 -2.36
CA GLN A 42 -11.01 -14.68 -1.56
C GLN A 42 -10.92 -15.13 -0.09
N PRO A 43 -10.90 -14.21 0.88
CA PRO A 43 -10.93 -14.53 2.30
C PRO A 43 -12.13 -15.39 2.68
N LYS A 44 -11.91 -16.47 3.45
CA LYS A 44 -12.97 -17.39 3.89
C LYS A 44 -13.18 -17.39 5.40
N SER A 45 -12.37 -16.62 6.12
CA SER A 45 -12.39 -16.54 7.57
C SER A 45 -11.96 -15.18 8.08
N ILE A 46 -12.29 -14.87 9.33
CA ILE A 46 -11.79 -13.67 10.03
C ILE A 46 -10.26 -13.62 10.03
N LYS A 47 -9.58 -14.77 10.17
CA LYS A 47 -8.12 -14.85 10.13
C LYS A 47 -7.57 -14.46 8.76
N ASP A 48 -8.25 -14.83 7.68
CA ASP A 48 -7.85 -14.42 6.32
C ASP A 48 -8.00 -12.91 6.14
N VAL A 49 -9.07 -12.31 6.67
CA VAL A 49 -9.28 -10.85 6.64
C VAL A 49 -8.22 -10.11 7.47
N GLN A 50 -7.84 -10.64 8.64
CA GLN A 50 -6.74 -10.11 9.44
C GLN A 50 -5.40 -10.18 8.66
N ARG A 51 -5.16 -11.30 7.97
CA ARG A 51 -3.96 -11.47 7.12
C ARG A 51 -3.96 -10.47 5.95
N LEU A 52 -5.10 -10.28 5.30
CA LEU A 52 -5.27 -9.31 4.21
C LEU A 52 -4.98 -7.89 4.70
N THR A 53 -5.67 -7.44 5.76
CA THR A 53 -5.49 -6.10 6.32
C THR A 53 -4.05 -5.85 6.80
N GLY A 54 -3.42 -6.85 7.42
CA GLY A 54 -2.00 -6.80 7.79
C GLY A 54 -1.05 -6.67 6.60
N ARG A 55 -1.31 -7.38 5.50
CA ARG A 55 -0.52 -7.25 4.26
C ARG A 55 -0.73 -5.89 3.59
N MET A 56 -1.97 -5.40 3.54
CA MET A 56 -2.32 -4.09 2.99
C MET A 56 -1.65 -2.95 3.75
N ALA A 57 -1.48 -3.06 5.08
CA ALA A 57 -0.84 -2.04 5.90
C ALA A 57 0.54 -1.63 5.36
N ALA A 58 1.30 -2.59 4.82
CA ALA A 58 2.63 -2.36 4.24
C ALA A 58 2.63 -1.58 2.91
N LEU A 59 1.46 -1.43 2.28
CA LEU A 59 1.27 -0.77 0.97
C LEU A 59 0.43 0.52 1.06
N THR A 60 -0.05 0.89 2.25
CA THR A 60 -0.93 2.04 2.49
C THR A 60 -0.45 3.34 1.85
N ARG A 61 0.87 3.61 1.87
CA ARG A 61 1.45 4.81 1.25
C ARG A 61 1.28 4.93 -0.27
N PHE A 62 1.07 3.81 -0.96
CA PHE A 62 0.91 3.77 -2.42
C PHE A 62 -0.57 3.72 -2.83
N VAL A 63 -1.47 3.44 -1.90
CA VAL A 63 -2.89 3.23 -2.15
C VAL A 63 -3.64 4.51 -1.78
N SER A 64 -4.14 5.22 -2.78
CA SER A 64 -4.95 6.41 -2.54
C SER A 64 -6.22 6.05 -1.78
N LYS A 65 -6.50 6.83 -0.71
CA LYS A 65 -7.64 6.62 0.18
C LYS A 65 -7.70 5.18 0.73
N SER A 66 -6.55 4.63 1.15
CA SER A 66 -6.46 3.24 1.62
C SER A 66 -7.43 2.93 2.75
N ALA A 67 -7.64 3.87 3.68
CA ALA A 67 -8.60 3.73 4.77
C ALA A 67 -10.01 3.47 4.25
N ASP A 68 -10.50 4.27 3.29
CA ASP A 68 -11.82 4.11 2.68
C ASP A 68 -11.99 2.72 2.04
N ARG A 69 -10.99 2.30 1.28
CA ARG A 69 -11.00 1.01 0.58
C ARG A 69 -10.98 -0.18 1.55
N SER A 70 -10.50 0.02 2.78
CA SER A 70 -10.45 -1.02 3.81
C SER A 70 -11.67 -1.06 4.73
N ILE A 71 -12.60 -0.10 4.65
CA ILE A 71 -13.82 -0.06 5.49
C ILE A 71 -14.59 -1.40 5.45
N PRO A 72 -14.86 -2.02 4.28
CA PRO A 72 -15.59 -3.28 4.22
C PRO A 72 -14.90 -4.40 5.02
N PHE A 73 -13.57 -4.48 4.93
CA PHE A 73 -12.80 -5.48 5.68
C PHE A 73 -12.86 -5.23 7.19
N PHE A 74 -12.74 -3.98 7.63
CA PHE A 74 -12.87 -3.64 9.05
C PHE A 74 -14.28 -3.92 9.59
N ASN A 75 -15.31 -3.71 8.78
CA ASN A 75 -16.67 -4.08 9.15
C ASN A 75 -16.81 -5.59 9.35
N THR A 76 -16.23 -6.42 8.47
CA THR A 76 -16.18 -7.88 8.67
C THR A 76 -15.47 -8.26 9.96
N LEU A 77 -14.36 -7.58 10.32
CA LEU A 77 -13.62 -7.84 11.56
C LEU A 77 -14.42 -7.48 12.82
N LYS A 78 -15.33 -6.50 12.75
CA LYS A 78 -16.15 -6.05 13.88
C LYS A 78 -17.34 -6.96 14.20
N GLN A 79 -17.72 -7.91 13.35
CA GLN A 79 -18.98 -8.68 13.47
C GLN A 79 -19.01 -9.79 14.55
N ASN A 80 -18.30 -9.65 15.68
CA ASN A 80 -18.37 -10.56 16.85
C ASN A 80 -18.42 -12.07 16.48
N GLY A 81 -17.54 -12.50 15.56
CA GLY A 81 -17.37 -13.92 15.20
C GLY A 81 -18.30 -14.45 14.11
N LYS A 82 -19.34 -13.72 13.68
CA LYS A 82 -20.14 -14.10 12.50
C LYS A 82 -19.43 -13.63 11.23
N PHE A 83 -18.61 -14.49 10.64
CA PHE A 83 -17.98 -14.18 9.36
C PHE A 83 -19.04 -14.07 8.27
N ARG A 84 -19.15 -12.89 7.66
CA ARG A 84 -19.94 -12.66 6.45
C ARG A 84 -19.05 -11.99 5.43
N TRP A 85 -18.97 -12.60 4.26
CA TRP A 85 -18.28 -12.07 3.10
C TRP A 85 -19.29 -11.97 1.97
N GLY A 86 -19.81 -10.78 1.76
CA GLY A 86 -20.82 -10.50 0.76
C GLY A 86 -20.23 -9.87 -0.49
N GLU A 87 -21.12 -9.40 -1.34
CA GLU A 87 -20.77 -8.71 -2.58
C GLU A 87 -19.99 -7.41 -2.34
N THR A 88 -20.26 -6.73 -1.21
CA THR A 88 -19.59 -5.47 -0.87
C THR A 88 -18.12 -5.70 -0.55
N GLU A 89 -17.82 -6.72 0.26
CA GLU A 89 -16.45 -7.12 0.61
C GLU A 89 -15.70 -7.66 -0.61
N GLU A 90 -16.36 -8.49 -1.44
CA GLU A 90 -15.78 -9.03 -2.67
C GLU A 90 -15.41 -7.94 -3.66
N ARG A 91 -16.34 -7.02 -3.92
CA ARG A 91 -16.10 -5.87 -4.81
C ARG A 91 -14.98 -4.97 -4.28
N ALA A 92 -14.89 -4.80 -2.96
CA ALA A 92 -13.80 -4.03 -2.36
C ALA A 92 -12.45 -4.74 -2.51
N PHE A 93 -12.42 -6.06 -2.34
CA PHE A 93 -11.22 -6.88 -2.52
C PHE A 93 -10.68 -6.83 -3.95
N GLU A 94 -11.55 -6.99 -4.94
CA GLU A 94 -11.14 -6.88 -6.35
C GLU A 94 -10.71 -5.45 -6.71
N LYS A 95 -11.42 -4.42 -6.23
CA LYS A 95 -10.98 -3.01 -6.41
C LYS A 95 -9.61 -2.73 -5.80
N VAL A 96 -9.26 -3.37 -4.69
CA VAL A 96 -7.93 -3.27 -4.10
C VAL A 96 -6.91 -3.94 -5.01
N LYS A 97 -7.18 -5.16 -5.48
CA LYS A 97 -6.28 -5.86 -6.42
C LYS A 97 -6.05 -5.05 -7.69
N ASP A 98 -7.09 -4.49 -8.28
CA ASP A 98 -6.99 -3.63 -9.47
C ASP A 98 -6.09 -2.42 -9.21
N HIS A 99 -6.25 -1.76 -8.07
CA HIS A 99 -5.42 -0.61 -7.73
C HIS A 99 -3.95 -1.02 -7.51
N LEU A 100 -3.70 -2.19 -6.91
CA LEU A 100 -2.37 -2.73 -6.69
C LEU A 100 -1.62 -3.07 -7.99
N ARG A 101 -2.34 -3.31 -9.10
CA ARG A 101 -1.73 -3.54 -10.43
C ARG A 101 -1.11 -2.27 -11.02
N ALA A 102 -1.56 -1.09 -10.59
CA ALA A 102 -1.14 0.20 -11.13
C ALA A 102 -0.75 1.17 -10.00
N LEU A 103 0.21 0.75 -9.16
CA LEU A 103 0.74 1.60 -8.10
C LEU A 103 1.68 2.68 -8.64
N PRO A 104 1.61 3.91 -8.11
CA PRO A 104 2.54 4.96 -8.49
C PRO A 104 3.91 4.77 -7.83
N THR A 105 4.96 5.22 -8.50
CA THR A 105 6.24 5.52 -7.86
C THR A 105 6.10 6.79 -7.04
N ILE A 106 6.48 6.73 -5.75
CA ILE A 106 6.54 7.92 -4.89
C ILE A 106 7.87 8.61 -5.15
N SER A 107 7.84 9.82 -5.68
CA SER A 107 9.04 10.61 -5.94
C SER A 107 9.75 11.02 -4.66
N ARG A 108 11.07 11.16 -4.74
CA ARG A 108 11.87 11.75 -3.67
C ARG A 108 11.69 13.28 -3.72
N PRO A 109 11.32 13.94 -2.61
CA PRO A 109 11.34 15.40 -2.55
C PRO A 109 12.78 15.91 -2.57
N GLU A 110 13.02 16.99 -3.29
CA GLU A 110 14.31 17.67 -3.36
C GLU A 110 14.35 18.89 -2.42
N GLU A 111 15.55 19.31 -2.07
CA GLU A 111 15.71 20.51 -1.26
C GLU A 111 15.24 21.74 -2.05
N GLY A 112 14.35 22.52 -1.45
CA GLY A 112 13.71 23.66 -2.13
C GLY A 112 12.36 23.35 -2.78
N ASP A 113 11.94 22.09 -2.87
CA ASP A 113 10.62 21.72 -3.39
C ASP A 113 9.50 22.34 -2.53
N LYS A 114 8.51 22.96 -3.19
CA LYS A 114 7.27 23.38 -2.54
C LYS A 114 6.32 22.19 -2.45
N LEU A 115 6.13 21.67 -1.24
CA LEU A 115 5.24 20.55 -0.98
C LEU A 115 3.82 21.05 -0.69
N GLN A 116 2.85 20.50 -1.42
CA GLN A 116 1.42 20.78 -1.26
C GLN A 116 0.74 19.60 -0.59
N LEU A 117 -0.05 19.87 0.45
CA LEU A 117 -0.82 18.86 1.16
C LEU A 117 -2.29 18.91 0.70
N TYR A 118 -2.74 17.84 0.06
CA TYR A 118 -4.15 17.63 -0.27
C TYR A 118 -4.79 16.73 0.77
N VAL A 119 -5.86 17.20 1.39
CA VAL A 119 -6.60 16.46 2.43
C VAL A 119 -8.02 16.20 1.96
N SER A 120 -8.50 14.98 2.15
CA SER A 120 -9.89 14.59 1.92
C SER A 120 -10.40 13.92 3.19
N ALA A 121 -11.52 14.42 3.72
CA ALA A 121 -12.16 13.87 4.90
C ALA A 121 -13.60 13.45 4.59
N SER A 122 -14.03 12.38 5.23
CA SER A 122 -15.40 11.89 5.26
C SER A 122 -15.85 11.69 6.70
N ALA A 123 -17.10 11.28 6.93
CA ALA A 123 -17.58 10.94 8.27
C ALA A 123 -16.83 9.74 8.90
N GLN A 124 -16.14 8.91 8.10
CA GLN A 124 -15.52 7.67 8.57
C GLN A 124 -13.99 7.68 8.48
N THR A 125 -13.40 8.55 7.65
CA THR A 125 -12.00 8.47 7.26
C THR A 125 -11.40 9.84 6.95
N VAL A 126 -10.08 9.92 7.08
CA VAL A 126 -9.28 11.03 6.55
C VAL A 126 -8.18 10.42 5.68
N ALA A 127 -7.95 11.03 4.54
CA ALA A 127 -6.85 10.73 3.63
C ALA A 127 -6.08 12.01 3.33
N ALA A 128 -4.77 11.90 3.23
CA ALA A 128 -3.91 13.00 2.81
C ALA A 128 -2.85 12.50 1.84
N VAL A 129 -2.47 13.36 0.90
CA VAL A 129 -1.35 13.13 -0.02
C VAL A 129 -0.50 14.38 -0.10
N LEU A 130 0.81 14.18 -0.08
CA LEU A 130 1.79 15.24 -0.27
C LEU A 130 2.25 15.20 -1.73
N ILE A 131 2.19 16.33 -2.42
CA ILE A 131 2.52 16.46 -3.84
C ILE A 131 3.59 17.54 -3.99
N SER A 132 4.55 17.29 -4.88
CA SER A 132 5.50 18.29 -5.37
C SER A 132 5.20 18.48 -6.86
N GLU A 133 4.83 19.70 -7.25
CA GLU A 133 4.69 20.06 -8.66
C GLU A 133 6.07 20.39 -9.20
N LYS A 134 6.54 19.58 -10.15
CA LYS A 134 7.75 19.88 -10.91
C LYS A 134 7.31 20.45 -12.26
N ASP A 135 7.78 21.65 -12.58
CA ASP A 135 7.59 22.21 -13.91
C ASP A 135 8.10 21.20 -14.95
N LYS A 136 7.30 20.92 -15.98
CA LYS A 136 7.75 20.09 -17.10
C LYS A 136 8.88 20.86 -17.79
N VAL A 137 10.12 20.41 -17.55
CA VAL A 137 11.26 20.73 -18.42
C VAL A 137 11.13 19.94 -19.71
#